data_AF-A0A944MD69-F1
#
_entry.id   AF-A0A944MD69-F1
#
_cell.length_a   1.000
_cell.length_b   1.000
_cell.length_c   1.000
_cell.angle_alpha   90.00
_cell.angle_beta   90.00
_cell.angle_gamma   90.00
#
_symmetry.space_group_name_H-M   'P 1'
#
loop_
_entity.id
_entity.type
_entity.pdbx_description
1 polymer ?
#
loop_
_entity_poly.entity_id
_entity_poly.type
_entity_poly.pdbx_seq_one_letter_code
_entity_poly.pdbx_strand_id
1 'polypeptide(L)'
;MDIREAPDPRIGQFWTNYADLLKRFHVPPKAIPWYRRHVEGFMSDHPEVRLRSHTAETVEYWLERIGRQPNINAWQYRQKVDALRLLFGHFLRRPWSSGFDWDRWLNGMRALESDHATIARTYEMIDKAVEDPKNHLAKAHPDLYRRFLVAIRLPDYSTNTEKSYLGWINRYLRFHNNRHPCDCNEPEVASFLEHLTLQRKVAGATQSQALNALVFFYAHVLERPLGKIGPFKRSKKPRRIPTVLSAREINSLFMQLTGVNRLIMHLMYGTGMRVMECVRQGTPLAIPVSCQPGCTGSP
;
A
#
# COMPACT_ATOMS: atom_id res chain seq x y z
N MET A 1 26.21 -3.82 -33.80
CA MET A 1 25.18 -3.53 -34.81
C MET A 1 23.86 -3.45 -34.04
N ASP A 2 23.55 -2.42 -33.27
CA ASP A 2 23.40 -0.99 -33.58
C ASP A 2 22.38 -0.73 -34.71
N ILE A 3 21.09 -0.67 -34.33
CA ILE A 3 20.00 -0.12 -35.14
C ILE A 3 19.11 0.68 -34.19
N ARG A 4 19.47 1.96 -34.03
CA ARG A 4 18.53 3.03 -33.67
C ARG A 4 17.69 3.34 -34.91
N GLU A 5 16.67 2.53 -35.18
CA GLU A 5 15.66 2.87 -36.18
C GLU A 5 14.79 4.02 -35.65
N ALA A 6 14.70 5.11 -36.42
CA ALA A 6 13.77 6.18 -36.13
C ALA A 6 12.34 5.61 -36.08
N PRO A 7 11.53 5.91 -35.05
CA PRO A 7 10.21 5.32 -34.92
C PRO A 7 9.34 5.72 -36.11
N ASP A 8 8.79 4.74 -36.84
CA ASP A 8 7.84 4.95 -37.94
C ASP A 8 6.78 6.00 -37.52
N PRO A 9 6.59 7.10 -38.28
CA PRO A 9 5.66 8.18 -37.93
C PRO A 9 4.23 7.69 -37.70
N ARG A 10 3.84 6.54 -38.29
CA ARG A 10 2.55 5.88 -38.06
C ARG A 10 2.40 5.34 -36.63
N ILE A 11 3.49 4.90 -36.01
CA ILE A 11 3.53 4.43 -34.61
C ILE A 11 3.37 5.62 -33.67
N GLY A 12 3.99 6.76 -33.97
CA GLY A 12 3.80 8.00 -33.22
C GLY A 12 2.33 8.43 -33.21
N GLN A 13 1.68 8.42 -34.37
CA GLN A 13 0.27 8.80 -34.49
C GLN A 13 -0.69 7.81 -33.83
N PHE A 14 -0.36 6.52 -33.85
CA PHE A 14 -1.09 5.50 -33.09
C PHE A 14 -1.14 5.83 -31.58
N TRP A 15 0.01 6.14 -30.99
CA TRP A 15 0.09 6.45 -29.56
C TRP A 15 -0.56 7.78 -29.19
N THR A 16 -0.49 8.79 -30.06
CA THR A 16 -1.22 10.06 -29.88
C THR A 16 -2.73 9.84 -29.86
N ASN A 17 -3.25 9.07 -30.82
CA ASN A 17 -4.67 8.75 -30.89
C ASN A 17 -5.13 7.89 -29.71
N TYR A 18 -4.30 6.95 -29.25
CA TYR A 18 -4.58 6.16 -28.07
C TYR A 18 -4.60 7.03 -26.80
N ALA A 19 -3.64 7.95 -26.64
CA ALA A 19 -3.61 8.89 -25.53
C ALA A 19 -4.84 9.82 -25.51
N ASP A 20 -5.30 10.29 -26.66
CA ASP A 20 -6.52 11.09 -26.74
C ASP A 20 -7.79 10.28 -26.44
N LEU A 21 -7.81 8.99 -26.79
CA LEU A 21 -8.86 8.08 -26.36
C LEU A 21 -8.86 7.93 -24.82
N LEU A 22 -7.71 7.71 -24.19
CA LEU A 22 -7.61 7.60 -22.74
C LEU A 22 -8.12 8.87 -22.01
N LYS A 23 -7.85 10.07 -22.55
CA LYS A 23 -8.40 11.32 -22.02
C LYS A 23 -9.93 11.37 -22.06
N ARG A 24 -10.54 10.87 -23.15
CA ARG A 24 -12.01 10.80 -23.28
C ARG A 24 -12.65 9.83 -22.28
N PHE A 25 -11.93 8.79 -21.91
CA PHE A 25 -12.34 7.84 -20.85
C PHE A 25 -11.95 8.31 -19.43
N HIS A 26 -11.63 9.60 -19.25
CA HIS A 26 -11.30 10.22 -17.95
C HIS A 26 -10.08 9.61 -17.25
N VAL A 27 -9.15 9.02 -18.01
CA VAL A 27 -7.87 8.55 -17.45
C VAL A 27 -6.99 9.76 -17.11
N PRO A 28 -6.44 9.85 -15.89
CA PRO A 28 -5.60 10.98 -15.49
C PRO A 28 -4.38 11.14 -16.41
N PRO A 29 -3.95 12.37 -16.74
CA PRO A 29 -2.83 12.60 -17.66
C PRO A 29 -1.52 11.97 -17.17
N LYS A 30 -1.31 11.91 -15.84
CA LYS A 30 -0.17 11.22 -15.21
C LYS A 30 -0.16 9.69 -15.43
N ALA A 31 -1.32 9.08 -15.69
CA ALA A 31 -1.44 7.63 -15.90
C ALA A 31 -1.22 7.22 -17.36
N ILE A 32 -1.37 8.13 -18.33
CA ILE A 32 -1.26 7.84 -19.77
C ILE A 32 0.07 7.15 -20.15
N PRO A 33 1.26 7.57 -19.65
CA PRO A 33 2.51 6.88 -19.95
C PRO A 33 2.55 5.42 -19.47
N TRP A 34 1.85 5.12 -18.37
CA TRP A 34 1.77 3.77 -17.82
C TRP A 34 0.84 2.87 -18.64
N TYR A 35 -0.28 3.40 -19.14
CA TYR A 35 -1.15 2.67 -20.07
C TYR A 35 -0.41 2.29 -21.35
N ARG A 36 0.38 3.21 -21.90
CA ARG A 36 1.27 2.92 -23.02
C ARG A 36 2.25 1.79 -22.68
N ARG A 37 2.93 1.87 -21.54
CA ARG A 37 3.89 0.84 -21.10
C ARG A 37 3.26 -0.54 -20.89
N HIS A 38 2.00 -0.59 -20.45
CA HIS A 38 1.28 -1.87 -20.30
C HIS A 38 0.98 -2.52 -21.65
N VAL A 39 0.58 -1.74 -22.64
CA VAL A 39 0.35 -2.22 -24.01
C VAL A 39 1.67 -2.61 -24.68
N GLU A 40 2.73 -1.82 -24.53
CA GLU A 40 4.08 -2.17 -25.00
C GLU A 40 4.59 -3.46 -24.35
N GLY A 41 4.30 -3.68 -23.06
CA GLY A 41 4.62 -4.94 -22.38
C GLY A 41 3.87 -6.14 -22.98
N PHE A 42 2.58 -5.99 -23.30
CA PHE A 42 1.80 -7.02 -23.99
C PHE A 42 2.38 -7.33 -25.39
N MET A 43 2.81 -6.31 -26.12
CA MET A 43 3.46 -6.43 -27.44
C MET A 43 4.81 -7.14 -27.36
N SER A 44 5.63 -6.80 -26.36
CA SER A 44 6.95 -7.40 -26.17
C SER A 44 6.88 -8.89 -25.82
N ASP A 45 5.80 -9.32 -25.15
CA ASP A 45 5.55 -10.73 -24.84
C ASP A 45 5.02 -11.53 -26.05
N HIS A 46 4.58 -10.86 -27.12
CA HIS A 46 4.07 -11.47 -28.34
C HIS A 46 4.67 -10.82 -29.61
N PRO A 47 6.01 -10.88 -29.81
CA PRO A 47 6.67 -10.20 -30.92
C PRO A 47 6.24 -10.76 -32.31
N GLU A 48 5.79 -12.01 -32.35
CA GLU A 48 5.41 -12.75 -33.56
C GLU A 48 4.02 -12.35 -34.11
N VAL A 49 3.17 -11.71 -33.29
CA VAL A 49 1.75 -11.50 -33.60
C VAL A 49 1.42 -10.01 -33.68
N ARG A 50 0.76 -9.59 -34.78
CA ARG A 50 0.29 -8.21 -34.94
C ARG A 50 -0.84 -7.89 -33.95
N LEU A 51 -0.88 -6.64 -33.47
CA LEU A 51 -1.89 -6.15 -32.52
C LEU A 51 -3.35 -6.45 -32.91
N ARG A 52 -3.66 -6.47 -34.21
CA ARG A 52 -5.03 -6.73 -34.71
C ARG A 52 -5.40 -8.21 -34.79
N SER A 53 -4.41 -9.10 -34.72
CA SER A 53 -4.57 -10.54 -34.90
C SER A 53 -4.79 -11.30 -33.58
N HIS A 54 -4.69 -10.64 -32.43
CA HIS A 54 -4.96 -11.27 -31.14
C HIS A 54 -6.43 -11.64 -30.96
N THR A 55 -6.65 -12.81 -30.35
CA THR A 55 -7.96 -13.34 -29.95
C THR A 55 -8.18 -13.17 -28.45
N ALA A 56 -9.41 -13.41 -27.99
CA ALA A 56 -9.76 -13.42 -26.57
C ALA A 56 -8.85 -14.37 -25.76
N GLU A 57 -8.62 -15.57 -26.28
CA GLU A 57 -7.78 -16.61 -25.65
C GLU A 57 -6.34 -16.15 -25.40
N THR A 58 -5.75 -15.41 -26.34
CA THR A 58 -4.39 -14.86 -26.17
C THR A 58 -4.34 -13.86 -25.02
N VAL A 59 -5.41 -13.06 -24.86
CA VAL A 59 -5.52 -12.09 -23.77
C VAL A 59 -5.76 -12.80 -22.43
N GLU A 60 -6.60 -13.83 -22.36
CA GLU A 60 -6.80 -14.61 -21.13
C GLU A 60 -5.50 -15.28 -20.67
N TYR A 61 -4.80 -15.96 -21.58
CA TYR A 61 -3.54 -16.62 -21.27
C TYR A 61 -2.52 -15.63 -20.70
N TRP A 62 -2.41 -14.46 -21.31
CA TRP A 62 -1.51 -13.42 -20.82
C TRP A 62 -1.93 -12.87 -19.45
N LEU A 63 -3.22 -12.62 -19.25
CA LEU A 63 -3.77 -12.16 -17.97
C LEU A 63 -3.62 -13.20 -16.85
N GLU A 64 -3.76 -14.50 -17.14
CA GLU A 64 -3.47 -15.58 -16.18
C GLU A 64 -1.99 -15.60 -15.81
N ARG A 65 -1.11 -15.56 -16.81
CA ARG A 65 0.34 -15.61 -16.58
C ARG A 65 0.81 -14.45 -15.73
N ILE A 66 0.31 -13.24 -16.00
CA ILE A 66 0.60 -12.07 -15.18
C ILE A 66 -0.02 -12.18 -13.78
N GLY A 67 -1.24 -12.72 -13.67
CA GLY A 67 -1.91 -12.89 -12.38
C GLY A 67 -1.20 -13.86 -11.43
N ARG A 68 -0.43 -14.81 -11.99
CA ARG A 68 0.39 -15.75 -11.21
C ARG A 68 1.75 -15.19 -10.79
N GLN A 69 2.13 -13.99 -11.24
CA GLN A 69 3.40 -13.38 -10.84
C GLN A 69 3.31 -12.87 -9.39
N PRO A 70 4.21 -13.30 -8.48
CA PRO A 70 4.12 -12.95 -7.06
C PRO A 70 4.39 -11.46 -6.76
N ASN A 71 4.93 -10.71 -7.74
CA ASN A 71 5.36 -9.33 -7.56
C ASN A 71 4.43 -8.28 -8.18
N ILE A 72 3.28 -8.66 -8.74
CA ILE A 72 2.35 -7.69 -9.33
C ILE A 72 1.31 -7.21 -8.32
N ASN A 73 1.17 -5.89 -8.18
CA ASN A 73 0.12 -5.31 -7.34
C ASN A 73 -1.25 -5.42 -8.01
N ALA A 74 -2.32 -5.64 -7.23
CA ALA A 74 -3.69 -5.76 -7.76
C ALA A 74 -4.15 -4.53 -8.55
N TRP A 75 -3.75 -3.32 -8.14
CA TRP A 75 -4.07 -2.10 -8.91
C TRP A 75 -3.29 -2.03 -10.23
N GLN A 76 -2.04 -2.50 -10.29
CA GLN A 76 -1.26 -2.59 -11.52
C GLN A 76 -1.84 -3.63 -12.46
N TYR A 77 -2.32 -4.75 -11.92
CA TYR A 77 -3.04 -5.77 -12.67
C TYR A 77 -4.33 -5.21 -13.27
N ARG A 78 -5.15 -4.53 -12.47
CA ARG A 78 -6.36 -3.83 -12.96
C ARG A 78 -6.03 -2.80 -14.03
N GLN A 79 -4.96 -2.04 -13.86
CA GLN A 79 -4.54 -1.06 -14.87
C GLN A 79 -4.11 -1.73 -16.18
N LYS A 80 -3.47 -2.90 -16.13
CA LYS A 80 -3.16 -3.71 -17.32
C LYS A 80 -4.42 -4.23 -18.00
N VAL A 81 -5.36 -4.78 -17.22
CA VAL A 81 -6.66 -5.26 -17.73
C VAL A 81 -7.43 -4.11 -18.38
N ASP A 82 -7.52 -2.95 -17.73
CA ASP A 82 -8.23 -1.79 -18.26
C ASP A 82 -7.54 -1.19 -19.49
N ALA A 83 -6.20 -1.16 -19.53
CA ALA A 83 -5.45 -0.76 -20.71
C ALA A 83 -5.77 -1.64 -21.93
N LEU A 84 -5.85 -2.97 -21.73
CA LEU A 84 -6.23 -3.91 -22.79
C LEU A 84 -7.72 -3.80 -23.16
N ARG A 85 -8.61 -3.59 -22.19
CA ARG A 85 -10.04 -3.34 -22.43
C ARG A 85 -10.24 -2.12 -23.32
N LEU A 86 -9.60 -1.00 -23.00
CA LEU A 86 -9.67 0.25 -23.78
C LEU A 86 -9.01 0.09 -25.16
N LEU A 87 -7.90 -0.66 -25.24
CA LEU A 87 -7.22 -0.93 -26.49
C LEU A 87 -8.06 -1.80 -27.44
N PHE A 88 -8.51 -2.98 -26.99
CA PHE A 88 -9.22 -3.93 -27.85
C PHE A 88 -10.70 -3.58 -28.04
N GLY A 89 -11.35 -3.01 -27.02
CA GLY A 89 -12.76 -2.66 -27.05
C GLY A 89 -13.04 -1.32 -27.74
N HIS A 90 -12.28 -0.28 -27.43
CA HIS A 90 -12.58 1.07 -27.91
C HIS A 90 -11.66 1.57 -29.02
N PHE A 91 -10.37 1.24 -28.96
CA PHE A 91 -9.40 1.69 -29.96
C PHE A 91 -9.38 0.79 -31.21
N LEU A 92 -9.23 -0.52 -31.03
CA LEU A 92 -9.21 -1.51 -32.13
C LEU A 92 -10.60 -2.07 -32.49
N ARG A 93 -11.59 -1.87 -31.61
CA ARG A 93 -13.00 -2.28 -31.78
C ARG A 93 -13.15 -3.73 -32.25
N ARG A 94 -12.49 -4.66 -31.55
CA ARG A 94 -12.54 -6.09 -31.88
C ARG A 94 -13.89 -6.69 -31.48
N PRO A 95 -14.55 -7.48 -32.34
CA PRO A 95 -15.88 -8.02 -32.05
C PRO A 95 -15.89 -9.01 -30.88
N TRP A 96 -14.77 -9.68 -30.61
CA TRP A 96 -14.64 -10.57 -29.44
C TRP A 96 -14.58 -9.78 -28.12
N SER A 97 -14.18 -8.49 -28.15
CA SER A 97 -13.99 -7.70 -26.94
C SER A 97 -15.29 -7.39 -26.21
N SER A 98 -16.43 -7.33 -26.91
CA SER A 98 -17.75 -7.13 -26.31
C SER A 98 -18.31 -8.38 -25.62
N GLY A 99 -17.89 -9.57 -26.03
CA GLY A 99 -18.26 -10.85 -25.41
C GLY A 99 -17.27 -11.32 -24.34
N PHE A 100 -16.19 -10.56 -24.12
CA PHE A 100 -15.17 -10.88 -23.14
C PHE A 100 -15.57 -10.35 -21.76
N ASP A 101 -15.51 -11.20 -20.74
CA ASP A 101 -15.91 -10.86 -19.38
C ASP A 101 -14.81 -10.05 -18.66
N TRP A 102 -14.65 -8.79 -19.06
CA TRP A 102 -13.67 -7.87 -18.47
C TRP A 102 -13.93 -7.65 -16.98
N ASP A 103 -15.19 -7.67 -16.55
CA ASP A 103 -15.58 -7.45 -15.15
C ASP A 103 -15.07 -8.58 -14.26
N ARG A 104 -15.10 -9.83 -14.73
CA ARG A 104 -14.43 -10.94 -14.05
C ARG A 104 -12.93 -10.71 -13.88
N TRP A 105 -12.24 -10.17 -14.88
CA TRP A 105 -10.79 -9.93 -14.79
C TRP A 105 -10.43 -8.70 -13.95
N LEU A 106 -11.28 -7.66 -13.95
CA LEU A 106 -11.13 -6.47 -13.11
C LEU A 106 -11.41 -6.80 -11.62
N ASN A 107 -12.36 -7.69 -11.36
CA ASN A 107 -12.81 -8.05 -10.00
C ASN A 107 -12.23 -9.37 -9.46
N GLY A 108 -11.68 -10.23 -10.33
CA GLY A 108 -11.30 -11.61 -10.01
C GLY A 108 -10.00 -11.77 -9.23
N MET A 109 -9.09 -10.78 -9.28
CA MET A 109 -8.06 -10.67 -8.25
C MET A 109 -8.74 -10.15 -6.98
N ARG A 110 -9.03 -11.04 -6.03
CA ARG A 110 -9.21 -10.68 -4.63
C ARG A 110 -7.90 -10.05 -4.17
N ALA A 111 -7.80 -8.74 -4.34
CA ALA A 111 -6.80 -7.91 -3.72
C ALA A 111 -6.84 -8.21 -2.21
N LEU A 112 -5.70 -8.52 -1.62
CA LEU A 112 -5.54 -8.26 -0.19
C LEU A 112 -5.96 -6.80 0.01
N GLU A 113 -6.92 -6.57 0.91
CA GLU A 113 -7.54 -5.25 1.12
C GLU A 113 -6.48 -4.16 1.25
N SER A 114 -6.85 -2.92 0.91
CA SER A 114 -6.01 -1.71 0.93
C SER A 114 -5.32 -1.42 2.28
N ASP A 115 -5.63 -2.20 3.32
CA ASP A 115 -5.03 -2.14 4.64
C ASP A 115 -3.91 -3.18 4.86
N HIS A 116 -3.63 -4.04 3.88
CA HIS A 116 -2.58 -5.05 3.99
C HIS A 116 -1.18 -4.42 3.89
N ALA A 117 -0.36 -4.67 4.92
CA ALA A 117 0.91 -3.99 5.19
C ALA A 117 1.97 -4.04 4.06
N THR A 118 1.77 -4.86 3.03
CA THR A 118 2.70 -5.08 1.92
C THR A 118 2.55 -4.06 0.78
N ILE A 119 1.38 -3.41 0.61
CA ILE A 119 1.03 -2.67 -0.64
C ILE A 119 1.34 -1.16 -0.57
N ALA A 120 1.54 -0.58 0.61
CA ALA A 120 1.60 0.87 0.82
C ALA A 120 2.86 1.59 0.27
N ARG A 121 3.73 0.93 -0.50
CA ARG A 121 5.07 1.46 -0.78
C ARG A 121 5.22 2.32 -2.03
N THR A 122 4.32 2.25 -3.02
CA THR A 122 4.68 2.80 -4.34
C THR A 122 3.70 3.85 -4.86
N TYR A 123 4.07 5.11 -4.62
CA TYR A 123 3.69 6.33 -5.35
C TYR A 123 2.27 6.91 -5.17
N GLU A 124 1.18 6.13 -5.14
CA GLU A 124 -0.19 6.69 -5.05
C GLU A 124 -0.51 7.38 -3.71
N MET A 125 0.16 6.98 -2.63
CA MET A 125 -0.06 7.58 -1.31
C MET A 125 0.47 9.02 -1.17
N ILE A 126 1.39 9.45 -2.04
CA ILE A 126 2.00 10.79 -1.95
C ILE A 126 0.97 11.86 -2.27
N ASP A 127 0.21 11.69 -3.35
CA ASP A 127 -0.82 12.64 -3.77
C ASP A 127 -2.02 12.61 -2.80
N LYS A 128 -2.47 11.42 -2.35
CA LYS A 128 -3.55 11.30 -1.35
C LYS A 128 -3.21 11.86 0.03
N ALA A 129 -1.95 11.78 0.46
CA ALA A 129 -1.55 12.29 1.76
C ALA A 129 -1.33 13.82 1.77
N VAL A 130 -1.13 14.45 0.59
CA VAL A 130 -1.17 15.90 0.43
C VAL A 130 -2.61 16.41 0.54
N GLU A 131 -3.60 15.59 0.15
CA GLU A 131 -5.03 15.90 0.27
C GLU A 131 -5.58 15.68 1.69
N ASP A 132 -4.88 14.95 2.57
CA ASP A 132 -5.34 14.72 3.95
C ASP A 132 -5.25 16.02 4.80
N PRO A 133 -6.38 16.55 5.30
CA PRO A 133 -6.40 17.78 6.10
C PRO A 133 -5.60 17.68 7.41
N LYS A 134 -5.29 16.46 7.89
CA LYS A 134 -4.49 16.25 9.10
C LYS A 134 -2.99 16.27 8.84
N ASN A 135 -2.55 16.24 7.58
CA ASN A 135 -1.14 16.19 7.22
C ASN A 135 -0.53 17.59 7.07
N HIS A 136 -0.19 18.18 8.22
CA HIS A 136 0.33 19.54 8.31
C HIS A 136 1.69 19.70 7.60
N LEU A 137 2.55 18.67 7.65
CA LEU A 137 3.83 18.67 6.96
C LEU A 137 3.65 18.76 5.44
N ALA A 138 2.74 17.98 4.86
CA ALA A 138 2.47 18.02 3.43
C ALA A 138 1.85 19.35 2.97
N LYS A 139 1.01 19.96 3.82
CA LYS A 139 0.35 21.24 3.52
C LYS A 139 1.31 22.43 3.66
N ALA A 140 2.11 22.47 4.73
CA ALA A 140 3.01 23.59 5.01
C ALA A 140 4.31 23.49 4.19
N HIS A 141 4.85 22.28 4.01
CA HIS A 141 6.15 22.05 3.39
C HIS A 141 6.15 20.77 2.52
N PRO A 142 5.58 20.82 1.30
CA PRO A 142 5.48 19.66 0.41
C PRO A 142 6.85 19.06 0.04
N ASP A 143 7.89 19.88 -0.04
CA ASP A 143 9.25 19.39 -0.35
C ASP A 143 9.85 18.58 0.81
N LEU A 144 9.66 19.02 2.06
CA LEU A 144 10.08 18.26 3.24
C LEU A 144 9.29 16.96 3.38
N TYR A 145 8.00 16.97 3.03
CA TYR A 145 7.19 15.76 3.01
C TYR A 145 7.72 14.73 2.00
N ARG A 146 8.10 15.17 0.78
CA ARG A 146 8.74 14.28 -0.21
C ARG A 146 10.06 13.71 0.29
N ARG A 147 10.92 14.53 0.89
CA ARG A 147 12.19 14.08 1.47
C ARG A 147 11.97 13.07 2.59
N PHE A 148 11.00 13.30 3.48
CA PHE A 148 10.61 12.35 4.52
C PHE A 148 10.20 10.99 3.93
N LEU A 149 9.35 10.99 2.90
CA LEU A 149 8.91 9.75 2.25
C LEU A 149 10.07 8.99 1.61
N VAL A 150 10.99 9.69 0.93
CA VAL A 150 12.19 9.06 0.36
C VAL A 150 13.06 8.48 1.48
N ALA A 151 13.35 9.27 2.52
CA ALA A 151 14.19 8.88 3.64
C ALA A 151 13.65 7.68 4.43
N ILE A 152 12.32 7.53 4.53
CA ILE A 152 11.71 6.42 5.28
C ILE A 152 11.46 5.18 4.42
N ARG A 153 11.28 5.34 3.11
CA ARG A 153 11.01 4.21 2.22
C ARG A 153 12.28 3.59 1.64
N LEU A 154 13.34 4.37 1.42
CA LEU A 154 14.63 3.85 0.96
C LEU A 154 15.22 2.78 1.88
N PRO A 155 15.14 2.90 3.23
CA PRO A 155 15.59 1.87 4.16
C PRO A 155 14.53 0.78 4.44
N ASP A 156 13.42 0.75 3.68
CA ASP A 156 12.33 -0.20 3.84
C ASP A 156 11.70 -0.24 5.25
N TYR A 157 11.54 0.92 5.91
CA TYR A 157 10.80 0.97 7.17
C TYR A 157 9.35 0.49 7.02
N SER A 158 8.78 -0.01 8.11
CA SER A 158 7.39 -0.48 8.13
C SER A 158 6.40 0.67 7.92
N THR A 159 5.25 0.37 7.31
CA THR A 159 4.16 1.33 7.10
C THR A 159 3.61 1.89 8.40
N ASN A 160 3.65 1.10 9.48
CA ASN A 160 3.30 1.55 10.82
C ASN A 160 4.32 2.55 11.37
N THR A 161 5.60 2.37 11.06
CA THR A 161 6.64 3.35 11.40
C THR A 161 6.41 4.66 10.65
N GLU A 162 6.09 4.60 9.36
CA GLU A 162 5.74 5.78 8.54
C GLU A 162 4.55 6.56 9.12
N LYS A 163 3.43 5.89 9.38
CA LYS A 163 2.24 6.51 9.99
C LYS A 163 2.55 7.10 11.37
N SER A 164 3.30 6.37 12.19
CA SER A 164 3.66 6.82 13.53
C SER A 164 4.55 8.06 13.50
N TYR A 165 5.59 8.06 12.67
CA TYR A 165 6.56 9.15 12.59
C TYR A 165 5.90 10.40 12.00
N LEU A 166 5.14 10.25 10.90
CA LEU A 166 4.39 11.34 10.31
C LEU A 166 3.40 11.96 11.31
N GLY A 167 2.71 11.12 12.09
CA GLY A 167 1.81 11.57 13.16
C GLY A 167 2.52 12.39 14.24
N TRP A 168 3.72 11.98 14.66
CA TRP A 168 4.51 12.74 15.65
C TRP A 168 5.05 14.05 15.09
N ILE A 169 5.55 14.05 13.85
CA ILE A 169 6.03 15.27 13.18
C ILE A 169 4.89 16.28 13.04
N ASN A 170 3.70 15.85 12.60
CA ASN A 170 2.53 16.74 12.49
C ASN A 170 2.10 17.33 13.84
N ARG A 171 2.19 16.55 14.93
CA ARG A 171 1.91 17.06 16.29
C ARG A 171 2.95 18.08 16.76
N TYR A 172 4.22 17.86 16.43
CA TYR A 172 5.31 18.78 16.73
C TYR A 172 5.15 20.11 15.98
N LEU A 173 4.86 20.06 14.68
CA LEU A 173 4.58 21.26 13.87
C LEU A 173 3.42 22.06 14.44
N ARG A 174 2.33 21.38 14.80
CA ARG A 174 1.16 22.02 15.39
C ARG A 174 1.45 22.67 16.75
N PHE A 175 2.31 22.06 17.57
CA PHE A 175 2.70 22.63 18.87
C PHE A 175 3.48 23.94 18.72
N HIS A 176 4.29 24.05 17.65
CA HIS A 176 5.09 25.25 17.36
C HIS A 176 4.39 26.24 16.40
N ASN A 177 3.07 26.16 16.24
CA ASN A 177 2.26 26.99 15.34
C ASN A 177 2.70 26.95 13.86
N ASN A 178 3.14 25.78 13.38
CA ASN A 178 3.68 25.58 12.03
C ASN A 178 4.87 26.49 11.70
N ARG A 179 5.69 26.83 12.70
CA ARG A 179 7.00 27.44 12.45
C ARG A 179 7.87 26.54 11.57
N HIS A 180 8.72 27.16 10.76
CA HIS A 180 9.57 26.44 9.84
C HIS A 180 10.51 25.53 10.64
N PRO A 181 10.60 24.22 10.33
CA PRO A 181 11.38 23.28 11.14
C PRO A 181 12.88 23.57 11.20
N CYS A 182 13.42 24.33 10.24
CA CYS A 182 14.81 24.78 10.27
C CYS A 182 15.11 25.85 11.32
N ASP A 183 14.08 26.55 11.82
CA ASP A 183 14.22 27.59 12.86
C ASP A 183 14.04 27.01 14.26
N CYS A 184 13.61 25.75 14.36
CA CYS A 184 13.49 25.00 15.58
C CYS A 184 14.72 24.09 15.74
N ASN A 185 15.30 24.07 16.93
CA ASN A 185 16.50 23.31 17.24
C ASN A 185 16.23 22.41 18.46
N GLU A 186 17.28 22.04 19.20
CA GLU A 186 17.19 21.22 20.40
C GLU A 186 16.25 21.74 21.50
N PRO A 187 16.15 23.06 21.80
CA PRO A 187 15.29 23.53 22.89
C PRO A 187 13.80 23.38 22.56
N GLU A 188 13.42 23.56 21.30
CA GLU A 188 12.04 23.37 20.84
C GLU A 188 11.61 21.90 20.90
N VAL A 189 12.55 20.98 20.62
CA VAL A 189 12.34 19.54 20.77
C VAL A 189 12.18 19.17 22.24
N ALA A 190 13.04 19.70 23.12
CA ALA A 190 12.93 19.48 24.57
C ALA A 190 11.59 20.00 25.12
N SER A 191 11.20 21.23 24.77
CA SER A 191 9.93 21.83 25.17
C SER A 191 8.72 20.99 24.76
N PHE A 192 8.72 20.45 23.54
CA PHE A 192 7.66 19.55 23.07
C PHE A 192 7.60 18.25 23.88
N LEU A 193 8.75 17.62 24.16
CA LEU A 193 8.82 16.38 24.94
C LEU A 193 8.40 16.59 26.41
N GLU A 194 8.69 17.76 26.97
CA GLU A 194 8.20 18.15 28.30
C GLU A 194 6.69 18.38 28.30
N HIS A 195 6.15 19.08 27.30
CA HIS A 195 4.71 19.25 27.14
C HIS A 195 3.99 17.89 27.07
N LEU A 196 4.53 16.92 26.33
CA LEU A 196 3.98 15.56 26.28
C LEU A 196 3.96 14.89 27.65
N THR A 197 4.98 15.12 28.47
CA THR A 197 5.11 14.49 29.79
C THR A 197 4.25 15.17 30.85
N LEU A 198 4.27 16.51 30.89
CA LEU A 198 3.61 17.31 31.92
C LEU A 198 2.11 17.50 31.63
N GLN A 199 1.75 17.89 30.41
CA GLN A 199 0.36 18.20 30.06
C GLN A 199 -0.39 16.97 29.55
N ARG A 200 0.24 16.17 28.67
CA ARG A 200 -0.42 14.99 28.08
C ARG A 200 -0.25 13.70 28.89
N LYS A 201 0.63 13.68 29.90
CA LYS A 201 0.90 12.52 30.78
C LYS A 201 1.13 11.22 29.99
N VAL A 202 1.84 11.32 28.85
CA VAL A 202 2.10 10.19 27.96
C VAL A 202 2.95 9.12 28.65
N ALA A 203 2.90 7.88 28.17
CA ALA A 203 3.77 6.82 28.68
C ALA A 203 5.22 7.00 28.20
N GLY A 204 6.17 6.38 28.91
CA GLY A 204 7.60 6.47 28.58
C GLY A 204 7.89 5.96 27.16
N ALA A 205 7.28 4.84 26.77
CA ALA A 205 7.40 4.30 25.42
C ALA A 205 6.86 5.26 24.33
N THR A 206 5.76 5.96 24.62
CA THR A 206 5.17 6.95 23.73
C THR A 206 6.07 8.17 23.56
N GLN A 207 6.70 8.64 24.66
CA GLN A 207 7.67 9.72 24.62
C GLN A 207 8.92 9.33 23.82
N SER A 208 9.44 8.11 24.03
CA SER A 208 10.57 7.60 23.25
C SER A 208 10.25 7.48 21.76
N GLN A 209 9.03 7.07 21.42
CA GLN A 209 8.60 7.01 20.02
C GLN A 209 8.55 8.40 19.38
N ALA A 210 8.06 9.41 20.11
CA ALA A 210 8.06 10.80 19.65
C ALA A 210 9.48 11.33 19.48
N LEU A 211 10.38 11.07 20.43
CA LEU A 211 11.79 11.44 20.35
C LEU A 211 12.46 10.82 19.12
N ASN A 212 12.30 9.51 18.91
CA ASN A 212 12.91 8.81 17.78
C ASN A 212 12.40 9.36 16.43
N ALA A 213 11.11 9.68 16.33
CA ALA A 213 10.54 10.30 15.13
C ALA A 213 11.16 11.67 14.82
N LEU A 214 11.38 12.49 15.85
CA LEU A 214 11.99 13.82 15.69
C LEU A 214 13.49 13.71 15.36
N VAL A 215 14.24 12.85 16.05
CA VAL A 215 15.66 12.61 15.74
C VAL A 215 15.81 12.14 14.29
N PHE A 216 14.96 11.21 13.84
CA PHE A 216 14.93 10.76 12.46
C PHE A 216 14.64 11.90 11.48
N PHE A 217 13.64 12.74 11.77
CA PHE A 217 13.28 13.87 10.93
C PHE A 217 14.43 14.87 10.76
N TYR A 218 15.08 15.24 11.85
CA TYR A 218 16.21 16.18 11.81
C TYR A 218 17.44 15.57 11.11
N ALA A 219 17.78 14.32 11.41
CA ALA A 219 18.95 13.66 10.83
C ALA A 219 18.80 13.36 9.33
N HIS A 220 17.64 12.86 8.89
CA HIS A 220 17.47 12.33 7.54
C HIS A 220 16.63 13.19 6.60
N VAL A 221 15.81 14.11 7.12
CA VAL A 221 14.95 14.98 6.28
C VAL A 221 15.50 16.39 6.19
N LEU A 222 15.94 16.93 7.33
CA LEU A 222 16.56 18.26 7.40
C LEU A 222 18.08 18.22 7.22
N GLU A 223 18.69 17.02 7.23
CA GLU A 223 20.14 16.81 7.14
C GLU A 223 20.93 17.61 8.18
N ARG A 224 20.29 17.90 9.32
CA ARG A 224 20.83 18.65 10.45
C ARG A 224 20.62 17.82 11.70
N PRO A 225 21.56 16.91 12.04
CA PRO A 225 21.40 16.06 13.20
C PRO A 225 21.31 16.94 14.46
N LEU A 226 20.28 16.71 15.26
CA LEU A 226 20.18 17.33 16.59
C LEU A 226 21.40 16.92 17.41
N GLY A 227 22.01 17.89 18.09
CA GLY A 227 23.06 17.64 19.06
C GLY A 227 22.51 17.00 20.35
N LYS A 228 23.07 17.40 21.48
CA LYS A 228 22.54 16.98 22.78
C LYS A 228 21.23 17.72 23.07
N ILE A 229 20.11 17.05 22.85
CA ILE A 229 18.81 17.48 23.34
C ILE A 229 18.95 17.64 24.86
N GLY A 230 18.73 18.86 25.36
CA GLY A 230 18.96 19.23 26.76
C GLY A 230 18.19 18.38 27.78
N PRO A 231 18.35 18.65 29.09
CA PRO A 231 17.64 17.89 30.10
C PRO A 231 16.14 18.08 29.96
N PHE A 232 15.41 17.01 29.60
CA PHE A 232 13.95 17.00 29.57
C PHE A 232 13.40 15.91 30.49
N LYS A 233 12.23 16.15 31.09
CA LYS A 233 11.59 15.19 32.00
C LYS A 233 11.14 13.93 31.26
N ARG A 234 11.71 12.78 31.62
CA ARG A 234 11.28 11.47 31.10
C ARG A 234 10.06 10.92 31.87
N SER A 235 9.12 10.33 31.14
CA SER A 235 7.95 9.66 31.75
C SER A 235 8.34 8.33 32.40
N LYS A 236 8.08 8.19 33.71
CA LYS A 236 8.32 6.99 34.54
C LYS A 236 7.04 6.18 34.81
N LYS A 237 6.25 5.83 33.80
CA LYS A 237 5.07 4.97 34.03
C LYS A 237 5.51 3.52 34.37
N PRO A 238 4.92 2.88 35.40
CA PRO A 238 5.27 1.52 35.81
C PRO A 238 4.93 0.51 34.71
N ARG A 239 5.78 -0.51 34.56
CA ARG A 239 5.55 -1.62 33.61
C ARG A 239 4.33 -2.42 34.07
N ARG A 240 3.32 -2.55 33.20
CA ARG A 240 2.19 -3.46 33.46
C ARG A 240 2.66 -4.89 33.25
N ILE A 241 2.45 -5.73 34.25
CA ILE A 241 2.67 -7.17 34.15
C ILE A 241 1.56 -7.71 33.23
N PRO A 242 1.90 -8.54 32.22
CA PRO A 242 0.88 -9.12 31.35
C PRO A 242 -0.02 -10.05 32.17
N THR A 243 -1.32 -9.75 32.20
CA THR A 243 -2.35 -10.64 32.76
C THR A 243 -2.78 -11.62 31.67
N VAL A 244 -2.68 -12.91 31.95
CA VAL A 244 -3.13 -13.98 31.05
C VAL A 244 -4.56 -14.39 31.37
N LEU A 245 -5.32 -14.77 30.34
CA LEU A 245 -6.65 -15.34 30.51
C LEU A 245 -6.55 -16.79 30.99
N SER A 246 -7.47 -17.20 31.84
CA SER A 246 -7.64 -18.59 32.25
C SER A 246 -8.27 -19.43 31.12
N ALA A 247 -8.09 -20.75 31.18
CA ALA A 247 -8.68 -21.67 30.20
C ALA A 247 -10.21 -21.55 30.10
N ARG A 248 -10.89 -21.21 31.21
CA ARG A 248 -12.35 -21.00 31.23
C ARG A 248 -12.76 -19.73 30.47
N GLU A 249 -12.04 -18.63 30.68
CA GLU A 249 -12.29 -17.37 29.98
C GLU A 249 -12.01 -17.50 28.48
N ILE A 250 -10.96 -18.23 28.11
CA ILE A 250 -10.63 -18.51 26.70
C ILE A 250 -11.76 -19.31 26.03
N ASN A 251 -12.27 -20.36 26.70
CA ASN A 251 -13.40 -21.13 26.18
C ASN A 251 -14.67 -20.28 26.03
N SER A 252 -14.96 -19.42 27.00
CA SER A 252 -16.10 -18.49 26.91
C SER A 252 -15.93 -17.51 25.73
N LEU A 253 -14.72 -17.01 25.51
CA LEU A 253 -14.39 -16.13 24.39
C LEU A 253 -14.54 -16.85 23.03
N PHE A 254 -14.12 -18.11 22.92
CA PHE A 254 -14.30 -18.88 21.69
C PHE A 254 -15.75 -19.21 21.37
N MET A 255 -16.62 -19.33 22.38
CA MET A 255 -18.06 -19.54 22.17
C MET A 255 -18.76 -18.32 21.58
N GLN A 256 -18.24 -17.11 21.82
CA GLN A 256 -18.81 -15.87 21.28
C GLN A 256 -18.31 -15.52 19.87
N LEU A 257 -17.27 -16.19 19.38
CA LEU A 257 -16.67 -15.91 18.08
C LEU A 257 -17.23 -16.84 17.00
N THR A 258 -17.56 -16.27 15.82
CA THR A 258 -18.04 -17.02 14.66
C THR A 258 -17.14 -16.81 13.44
N GLY A 259 -17.21 -17.74 12.48
CA GLY A 259 -16.53 -17.65 11.18
C GLY A 259 -15.01 -17.55 11.25
N VAL A 260 -14.43 -16.69 10.40
CA VAL A 260 -12.97 -16.54 10.21
C VAL A 260 -12.26 -16.06 11.47
N ASN A 261 -12.89 -15.20 12.27
CA ASN A 261 -12.31 -14.70 13.52
C ASN A 261 -12.09 -15.82 14.54
N ARG A 262 -12.98 -16.82 14.58
CA ARG A 262 -12.82 -18.00 15.43
C ARG A 262 -11.60 -18.82 14.98
N LEU A 263 -11.43 -19.03 13.67
CA LEU A 263 -10.29 -19.76 13.12
C LEU A 263 -8.96 -19.07 13.43
N ILE A 264 -8.88 -17.75 13.20
CA ILE A 264 -7.68 -16.95 13.48
C ILE A 264 -7.32 -17.01 14.97
N MET A 265 -8.30 -16.87 15.86
CA MET A 265 -8.05 -16.93 17.31
C MET A 265 -7.61 -18.32 17.78
N HIS A 266 -8.18 -19.41 17.24
CA HIS A 266 -7.71 -20.77 17.54
C HIS A 266 -6.28 -20.99 17.04
N LEU A 267 -5.95 -20.51 15.83
CA LEU A 267 -4.62 -20.63 15.26
C LEU A 267 -3.59 -19.87 16.11
N MET A 268 -3.88 -18.62 16.48
CA MET A 268 -3.01 -17.83 17.36
C MET A 268 -2.84 -18.48 18.74
N TYR A 269 -3.92 -19.01 19.32
CA TYR A 269 -3.85 -19.67 20.63
C TYR A 269 -3.05 -20.98 20.58
N GLY A 270 -3.24 -21.80 19.54
CA GLY A 270 -2.55 -23.09 19.41
C GLY A 270 -1.09 -23.01 18.98
N THR A 271 -0.72 -21.98 18.22
CA THR A 271 0.65 -21.83 17.68
C THR A 271 1.47 -20.74 18.38
N GLY A 272 0.83 -19.87 19.17
CA GLY A 272 1.48 -18.71 19.78
C GLY A 272 1.87 -17.61 18.77
N MET A 273 1.35 -17.67 17.54
CA MET A 273 1.64 -16.68 16.50
C MET A 273 1.08 -15.30 16.84
N ARG A 274 1.79 -14.25 16.40
CA ARG A 274 1.28 -12.88 16.48
C ARG A 274 0.19 -12.66 15.45
N VAL A 275 -0.75 -11.75 15.75
CA VAL A 275 -1.84 -11.37 14.83
C VAL A 275 -1.33 -11.08 13.42
N MET A 276 -0.24 -10.31 13.29
CA MET A 276 0.31 -9.96 11.98
C MET A 276 0.97 -11.14 11.24
N GLU A 277 1.42 -12.16 11.96
CA GLU A 277 1.96 -13.39 11.35
C GLU A 277 0.80 -14.23 10.79
N CYS A 278 -0.28 -14.41 11.55
CA CYS A 278 -1.48 -15.11 11.07
C CYS A 278 -2.15 -14.40 9.89
N VAL A 279 -2.26 -13.07 9.92
CA VAL A 279 -2.88 -12.30 8.82
C VAL A 279 -2.03 -12.35 7.56
N ARG A 280 -0.70 -12.30 7.67
CA ARG A 280 0.20 -12.37 6.51
C ARG A 280 0.26 -13.75 5.87
N GLN A 281 0.02 -14.81 6.64
CA GLN A 281 -0.05 -16.19 6.13
C GLN A 281 -1.38 -16.53 5.45
N GLY A 282 -2.28 -15.55 5.24
CA GLY A 282 -3.59 -15.71 4.58
C GLY A 282 -3.60 -16.12 3.10
N THR A 283 -2.66 -16.96 2.66
CA THR A 283 -2.77 -17.83 1.47
C THR A 283 -3.45 -19.14 1.87
N PRO A 284 -4.29 -19.73 1.01
CA PRO A 284 -5.31 -20.70 1.41
C PRO A 284 -4.64 -21.95 1.98
N LEU A 285 -4.75 -22.14 3.30
CA LEU A 285 -4.72 -23.48 3.85
C LEU A 285 -5.88 -24.22 3.18
N ALA A 286 -5.54 -25.10 2.25
CA ALA A 286 -6.45 -26.09 1.71
C ALA A 286 -6.91 -26.96 2.89
N ILE A 287 -7.97 -26.52 3.56
CA ILE A 287 -8.75 -27.38 4.42
C ILE A 287 -9.54 -28.22 3.42
N PRO A 288 -9.26 -29.53 3.26
CA PRO A 288 -10.13 -30.38 2.48
C PRO A 288 -11.51 -30.28 3.14
N VAL A 289 -12.48 -29.76 2.40
CA VAL A 289 -13.88 -29.81 2.82
C VAL A 289 -14.20 -31.29 2.89
N SER A 290 -14.25 -31.83 4.10
CA SER A 290 -14.68 -33.20 4.34
C SER A 290 -16.09 -33.35 3.78
N CYS A 291 -16.22 -34.26 2.81
CA CYS A 291 -17.50 -34.73 2.28
C CYS A 291 -18.49 -34.99 3.41
N GLN A 292 -19.71 -34.46 3.29
CA GLN A 292 -20.83 -34.93 4.08
C GLN A 292 -21.17 -36.37 3.69
N PRO A 293 -21.31 -37.32 4.63
CA PRO A 293 -21.91 -38.62 4.35
C PRO A 293 -23.43 -38.48 4.56
N GLY A 294 -24.23 -38.63 3.51
CA GLY A 294 -25.69 -38.51 3.68
C GLY A 294 -26.52 -38.49 2.41
N CYS A 295 -26.33 -39.46 1.52
CA CYS A 295 -27.35 -39.80 0.50
C CYS A 295 -27.58 -41.31 0.53
N THR A 296 -28.44 -41.74 1.45
CA THR A 296 -29.16 -43.02 1.37
C THR A 296 -30.63 -42.69 1.16
N GLY A 297 -31.21 -43.16 0.06
CA GLY A 297 -32.63 -43.00 -0.21
C GLY A 297 -32.98 -43.28 -1.67
N SER A 298 -32.81 -44.54 -2.08
CA SER A 298 -33.54 -45.12 -3.22
C SER A 298 -35.05 -45.11 -2.95
N PRO A 299 -35.86 -45.33 -3.99
CA PRO A 299 -36.29 -46.72 -4.23
C PRO A 299 -35.78 -47.30 -5.55
#